data_AF-A0A9W6Y663-F1
#
_entry.id   AF-A0A9W6Y663-F1
#
_cell.length_a   1.000
_cell.length_b   1.000
_cell.length_c   1.000
_cell.angle_alpha   90.00
_cell.angle_beta   90.00
_cell.angle_gamma   90.00
#
_symmetry.space_group_name_H-M   'P 1'
#
loop_
_entity.id
_entity.type
_entity.pdbx_description
1 polymer ?
#
loop_
_entity_poly.entity_id
_entity_poly.type
_entity_poly.pdbx_seq_one_letter_code
_entity_poly.pdbx_strand_id
1 'polypeptide(L)'
;MNPDVLNFLLDNDPLGCLRPASLNPNIMSQAMVSSFSMDVSAYSSDLYEYPATSRPVGSMPNAFVMCWENVLVPSKWMRQQLGLKPSVQALQAAKQRALRTPNVQAVLATVEQDLIQLLTSVSNFGPLFIVSEESVQFVEAMCKTFFPRLAYCLSSTTTMTSVHVVGAPSRFQSAAEKAAWRVNLLQSLCRDRLFGAAPQRLMDPTAGRFGLVVVSPHQTDIAACGDTYKVAPFVVAKSVHVQNARNLTLGEFTLHLRTLAEYVPQAAPCDSSFAIQL
;
A
#
# COMPACT_ATOMS: atom_id res chain seq x y z
N MET A 1 -67.39 -24.64 -29.36
CA MET A 1 -66.07 -24.09 -29.72
C MET A 1 -65.05 -24.71 -28.77
N ASN A 2 -63.95 -25.19 -29.34
CA ASN A 2 -63.19 -26.38 -28.96
C ASN A 2 -62.75 -26.54 -27.49
N PRO A 3 -63.09 -27.70 -26.88
CA PRO A 3 -62.31 -28.38 -25.85
C PRO A 3 -61.33 -29.37 -26.51
N ASP A 4 -60.10 -29.50 -26.02
CA ASP A 4 -59.22 -30.67 -26.23
C ASP A 4 -58.08 -30.59 -25.19
N VAL A 5 -58.24 -31.20 -24.02
CA VAL A 5 -57.99 -32.61 -23.67
C VAL A 5 -56.51 -32.85 -23.36
N LEU A 6 -56.29 -33.02 -22.06
CA LEU A 6 -55.11 -33.59 -21.42
C LEU A 6 -54.88 -35.05 -21.83
N ASN A 7 -53.61 -35.43 -21.77
CA ASN A 7 -53.03 -36.77 -21.62
C ASN A 7 -52.88 -37.64 -22.88
N PHE A 8 -51.62 -38.02 -23.15
CA PHE A 8 -51.06 -39.38 -23.05
C PHE A 8 -49.74 -39.37 -23.87
N LEU A 9 -48.59 -39.31 -23.20
CA LEU A 9 -47.67 -40.43 -22.95
C LEU A 9 -46.82 -40.85 -24.17
N LEU A 10 -45.51 -40.68 -23.98
CA LEU A 10 -44.39 -41.47 -24.50
C LEU A 10 -44.05 -41.37 -26.00
N ASP A 11 -42.98 -40.62 -26.31
CA ASP A 11 -41.75 -41.28 -26.75
C ASP A 11 -40.50 -40.39 -26.54
N ASN A 12 -39.64 -40.87 -25.63
CA ASN A 12 -38.18 -40.82 -25.58
C ASN A 12 -37.38 -39.64 -26.20
N ASP A 13 -36.85 -38.80 -25.28
CA ASP A 13 -35.44 -38.35 -25.09
C ASP A 13 -34.45 -38.17 -26.28
N PRO A 14 -33.32 -37.41 -26.12
CA PRO A 14 -32.93 -36.49 -25.06
C PRO A 14 -32.33 -35.16 -25.58
N LEU A 15 -32.46 -34.09 -24.80
CA LEU A 15 -31.46 -33.02 -24.53
C LEU A 15 -32.22 -31.88 -23.85
N GLY A 16 -32.42 -32.07 -22.55
CA GLY A 16 -33.12 -31.13 -21.68
C GLY A 16 -32.49 -29.74 -21.68
N CYS A 17 -33.31 -28.77 -22.08
CA CYS A 17 -33.68 -27.57 -21.33
C CYS A 17 -32.83 -27.20 -20.11
N LEU A 18 -32.59 -25.91 -19.90
CA LEU A 18 -33.25 -25.18 -18.80
C LEU A 18 -33.09 -23.65 -18.95
N ARG A 19 -34.20 -22.97 -18.67
CA ARG A 19 -34.46 -21.52 -18.65
C ARG A 19 -33.46 -20.76 -17.75
N PRO A 20 -33.14 -19.47 -18.00
CA PRO A 20 -32.61 -18.63 -16.94
C PRO A 20 -33.77 -18.09 -16.10
N ALA A 21 -33.97 -18.70 -14.94
CA ALA A 21 -34.64 -18.09 -13.80
C ALA A 21 -33.58 -17.51 -12.86
N SER A 22 -34.00 -16.47 -12.14
CA SER A 22 -33.33 -15.80 -11.01
C SER A 22 -32.34 -14.67 -11.32
N LEU A 23 -32.71 -13.47 -10.82
CA LEU A 23 -31.85 -12.33 -10.64
C LEU A 23 -30.67 -12.72 -9.74
N ASN A 24 -29.45 -12.55 -10.24
CA ASN A 24 -28.21 -12.67 -9.47
C ASN A 24 -27.72 -11.27 -9.06
N PRO A 25 -27.76 -10.86 -7.78
CA PRO A 25 -27.05 -9.70 -7.29
C PRO A 25 -25.62 -10.12 -6.94
N ASN A 26 -24.80 -10.43 -7.94
CA ASN A 26 -23.38 -10.75 -7.74
C ASN A 26 -22.56 -10.37 -8.97
N ILE A 27 -22.50 -9.06 -9.26
CA ILE A 27 -21.56 -8.45 -10.21
C ILE A 27 -20.34 -7.97 -9.40
N MET A 28 -19.71 -8.86 -8.63
CA MET A 28 -18.44 -8.60 -7.95
C MET A 28 -17.49 -9.80 -7.96
N SER A 29 -17.62 -10.69 -8.94
CA SER A 29 -16.72 -11.85 -9.12
C SER A 29 -15.84 -11.75 -10.37
N GLN A 30 -15.67 -10.55 -10.94
CA GLN A 30 -14.42 -10.24 -11.62
C GLN A 30 -13.51 -9.62 -10.58
N ALA A 31 -12.59 -10.42 -10.04
CA ALA A 31 -11.46 -9.91 -9.29
C ALA A 31 -10.72 -8.93 -10.21
N MET A 32 -11.01 -7.64 -10.09
CA MET A 32 -10.18 -6.60 -10.68
C MET A 32 -8.85 -6.70 -9.96
N VAL A 33 -7.90 -7.37 -10.60
CA VAL A 33 -6.49 -7.37 -10.19
C VAL A 33 -6.09 -5.90 -10.17
N SER A 34 -5.75 -5.40 -8.99
CA SER A 34 -5.35 -4.01 -8.84
C SER A 34 -4.12 -3.76 -9.69
N SER A 35 -4.06 -2.64 -10.41
CA SER A 35 -2.85 -2.25 -11.16
C SER A 35 -1.68 -1.92 -10.23
N PHE A 36 -1.94 -1.78 -8.93
CA PHE A 36 -0.90 -1.66 -7.89
C PHE A 36 -0.49 -3.01 -7.30
N SER A 37 -1.26 -4.08 -7.56
CA SER A 37 -0.98 -5.41 -7.05
C SER A 37 0.07 -6.08 -7.93
N MET A 38 1.31 -6.11 -7.46
CA MET A 38 2.39 -6.85 -8.10
C MET A 38 2.33 -8.33 -7.72
N ASP A 39 2.41 -9.22 -8.71
CA ASP A 39 2.60 -10.65 -8.52
C ASP A 39 4.04 -10.89 -8.05
N VAL A 40 4.20 -11.35 -6.79
CA VAL A 40 5.49 -11.51 -6.12
C VAL A 40 6.36 -12.58 -6.79
N SER A 41 5.74 -13.47 -7.58
CA SER A 41 6.43 -14.54 -8.32
C SER A 41 7.21 -14.06 -9.54
N ALA A 42 7.02 -12.80 -9.97
CA ALA A 42 7.61 -12.26 -11.19
C ALA A 42 9.02 -11.66 -11.02
N TYR A 43 9.57 -11.61 -9.80
CA TYR A 43 10.90 -11.03 -9.56
C TYR A 43 11.89 -12.02 -8.97
N SER A 44 13.03 -12.12 -9.65
CA SER A 44 14.26 -12.79 -9.21
C SER A 44 14.83 -12.13 -7.94
N SER A 45 15.64 -12.89 -7.21
CA SER A 45 16.24 -12.69 -5.87
C SER A 45 17.05 -11.42 -5.64
N ASP A 46 16.94 -10.41 -6.49
CA ASP A 46 17.97 -9.40 -6.62
C ASP A 46 17.49 -8.08 -6.02
N LEU A 47 17.74 -7.94 -4.72
CA LEU A 47 18.12 -6.65 -4.10
C LEU A 47 19.19 -5.88 -4.94
N TYR A 48 19.79 -6.54 -5.94
CA TYR A 48 20.81 -6.09 -6.87
C TYR A 48 20.34 -5.78 -8.31
N GLU A 49 19.11 -6.13 -8.73
CA GLU A 49 18.59 -5.82 -10.09
C GLU A 49 17.35 -4.91 -10.06
N TYR A 50 17.17 -4.11 -9.00
CA TYR A 50 16.34 -2.92 -9.13
C TYR A 50 17.08 -1.91 -10.04
N PRO A 51 16.37 -1.18 -10.92
CA PRO A 51 17.00 -0.24 -11.85
C PRO A 51 17.93 0.70 -11.08
N ALA A 52 19.10 0.97 -11.66
CA ALA A 52 20.23 1.68 -11.05
C ALA A 52 19.80 2.73 -10.02
N THR A 53 19.76 2.33 -8.74
CA THR A 53 19.61 3.27 -7.63
C THR A 53 20.83 4.18 -7.68
N SER A 54 20.65 5.49 -7.47
CA SER A 54 21.75 6.47 -7.41
C SER A 54 22.55 6.35 -6.10
N ARG A 55 22.67 5.12 -5.62
CA ARG A 55 23.29 4.75 -4.37
C ARG A 55 24.81 4.99 -4.46
N PRO A 56 25.42 5.64 -3.46
CA PRO A 56 26.87 5.74 -3.38
C PRO A 56 27.51 4.35 -3.36
N VAL A 57 28.51 4.13 -4.22
CA VAL A 57 29.27 2.88 -4.28
C VAL A 57 29.83 2.55 -2.88
N GLY A 58 29.45 1.39 -2.33
CA GLY A 58 29.91 0.94 -1.00
C GLY A 58 29.02 1.32 0.20
N SER A 59 27.93 2.07 0.02
CA SER A 59 26.92 2.26 1.08
C SER A 59 26.17 0.96 1.39
N MET A 60 25.36 0.85 2.45
CA MET A 60 24.55 -0.34 2.79
C MET A 60 23.21 -0.35 2.00
N PRO A 61 22.64 -1.52 1.59
CA PRO A 61 21.33 -1.55 0.95
C PRO A 61 20.26 -1.09 1.94
N ASN A 62 19.24 -0.36 1.47
CA ASN A 62 18.13 0.07 2.32
C ASN A 62 16.80 -0.42 1.76
N ALA A 63 15.83 -0.60 2.65
CA ALA A 63 14.42 -0.79 2.34
C ALA A 63 13.59 0.16 3.19
N PHE A 64 12.49 0.64 2.63
CA PHE A 64 11.64 1.64 3.26
C PHE A 64 10.22 1.11 3.41
N VAL A 65 9.60 1.41 4.55
CA VAL A 65 8.21 1.10 4.82
C VAL A 65 7.53 2.37 5.28
N MET A 66 6.51 2.83 4.57
CA MET A 66 5.78 4.06 4.89
C MET A 66 4.29 3.78 5.01
N CYS A 67 3.68 4.22 6.11
CA CYS A 67 2.24 4.10 6.29
C CYS A 67 1.49 5.02 5.32
N TRP A 68 0.41 4.51 4.73
CA TRP A 68 -0.49 5.31 3.91
C TRP A 68 -1.27 6.30 4.78
N GLU A 69 -1.92 5.80 5.82
CA GLU A 69 -2.84 6.58 6.63
C GLU A 69 -2.14 7.62 7.50
N ASN A 70 -2.37 8.89 7.19
CA ASN A 70 -1.89 10.07 7.92
C ASN A 70 -0.37 10.27 7.91
N VAL A 71 0.36 9.53 7.07
CA VAL A 71 1.78 9.79 6.79
C VAL A 71 1.94 10.21 5.34
N LEU A 72 1.45 9.39 4.39
CA LEU A 72 1.48 9.75 2.97
C LEU A 72 0.23 10.52 2.51
N VAL A 73 -0.92 10.22 3.11
CA VAL A 73 -2.20 10.86 2.77
C VAL A 73 -2.93 11.30 4.05
N PRO A 74 -3.59 12.49 4.09
CA PRO A 74 -4.29 12.99 5.26
C PRO A 74 -5.64 12.27 5.46
N SER A 75 -5.61 10.95 5.63
CA SER A 75 -6.79 10.08 5.54
C SER A 75 -7.83 10.42 6.61
N LYS A 76 -7.44 10.75 7.85
CA LYS A 76 -8.39 11.18 8.88
C LYS A 76 -9.10 12.48 8.49
N TRP A 77 -8.36 13.48 7.98
CA TRP A 77 -8.95 14.72 7.49
C TRP A 77 -9.94 14.44 6.34
N MET A 78 -9.56 13.60 5.38
CA MET A 78 -10.45 13.23 4.27
C MET A 78 -11.71 12.48 4.75
N ARG A 79 -11.60 11.61 5.75
CA ARG A 79 -12.78 10.95 6.35
C ARG A 79 -13.69 11.97 7.04
N GLN A 80 -13.13 12.92 7.78
CA GLN A 80 -13.90 13.92 8.55
C GLN A 80 -14.54 14.99 7.66
N GLN A 81 -13.78 15.58 6.76
CA GLN A 81 -14.23 16.70 5.92
C GLN A 81 -14.92 16.21 4.64
N LEU A 82 -14.35 15.20 3.97
CA LEU A 82 -14.88 14.70 2.70
C LEU A 82 -15.85 13.53 2.86
N GLY A 83 -15.92 12.90 4.05
CA GLY A 83 -16.76 11.73 4.26
C GLY A 83 -16.21 10.46 3.60
N LEU A 84 -14.89 10.40 3.36
CA LEU A 84 -14.23 9.25 2.74
C LEU A 84 -14.52 7.96 3.51
N LYS A 85 -14.94 6.91 2.81
CA LYS A 85 -15.15 5.55 3.34
C LYS A 85 -14.81 4.52 2.26
N PRO A 86 -14.50 3.26 2.63
CA PRO A 86 -14.20 2.18 1.69
C PRO A 86 -15.44 1.67 0.96
N SER A 87 -16.04 2.53 0.13
CA SER A 87 -17.10 2.15 -0.82
C SER A 87 -17.09 3.08 -2.03
N VAL A 88 -17.50 2.55 -3.19
CA VAL A 88 -17.53 3.31 -4.46
C VAL A 88 -18.44 4.54 -4.35
N GLN A 89 -19.63 4.39 -3.77
CA GLN A 89 -20.56 5.50 -3.56
C GLN A 89 -19.98 6.58 -2.63
N ALA A 90 -19.35 6.19 -1.53
CA ALA A 90 -18.75 7.16 -0.60
C ALA A 90 -17.56 7.88 -1.24
N LEU A 91 -16.76 7.18 -2.05
CA LEU A 91 -15.64 7.76 -2.78
C LEU A 91 -16.12 8.82 -3.78
N GLN A 92 -17.18 8.54 -4.55
CA GLN A 92 -17.78 9.53 -5.45
C GLN A 92 -18.39 10.72 -4.70
N ALA A 93 -19.08 10.47 -3.60
CA ALA A 93 -19.62 11.55 -2.76
C ALA A 93 -18.52 12.44 -2.19
N ALA A 94 -17.40 11.85 -1.75
CA ALA A 94 -16.23 12.57 -1.27
C ALA A 94 -15.58 13.41 -2.38
N LYS A 95 -15.49 12.88 -3.60
CA LYS A 95 -15.03 13.64 -4.79
C LYS A 95 -15.89 14.87 -5.04
N GLN A 96 -17.23 14.70 -5.03
CA GLN A 96 -18.17 15.80 -5.23
C GLN A 96 -18.05 16.85 -4.12
N ARG A 97 -17.80 16.44 -2.88
CA ARG A 97 -17.58 17.39 -1.79
C ARG A 97 -16.26 18.15 -1.95
N ALA A 98 -15.18 17.49 -2.37
CA ALA A 98 -13.91 18.15 -2.65
C ALA A 98 -14.02 19.18 -3.77
N LEU A 99 -14.80 18.89 -4.83
CA LEU A 99 -15.12 19.83 -5.92
C LEU A 99 -15.87 21.08 -5.45
N ARG A 100 -16.75 20.95 -4.45
CA ARG A 100 -17.59 22.04 -3.93
C ARG A 100 -16.91 22.84 -2.82
N THR A 101 -15.85 22.31 -2.22
CA THR A 101 -15.18 22.97 -1.10
C THR A 101 -14.05 23.86 -1.64
N PRO A 102 -14.06 25.18 -1.36
CA PRO A 102 -13.03 26.10 -1.86
C PRO A 102 -11.62 25.63 -1.51
N ASN A 103 -10.69 25.77 -2.45
CA ASN A 103 -9.25 25.49 -2.30
C ASN A 103 -8.86 24.03 -1.99
N VAL A 104 -9.79 23.14 -1.65
CA VAL A 104 -9.47 21.73 -1.30
C VAL A 104 -8.78 21.02 -2.47
N GLN A 105 -9.22 21.24 -3.70
CA GLN A 105 -8.58 20.61 -4.87
C GLN A 105 -7.13 21.07 -5.08
N ALA A 106 -6.88 22.37 -4.97
CA ALA A 106 -5.54 22.92 -5.12
C ALA A 106 -4.60 22.39 -4.03
N VAL A 107 -5.08 22.29 -2.79
CA VAL A 107 -4.29 21.77 -1.69
C VAL A 107 -4.07 20.26 -1.83
N LEU A 108 -5.07 19.47 -2.25
CA LEU A 108 -4.88 18.04 -2.54
C LEU A 108 -3.90 17.80 -3.69
N ALA A 109 -3.90 18.65 -4.72
CA ALA A 109 -2.90 18.60 -5.79
C ALA A 109 -1.49 18.94 -5.28
N THR A 110 -1.38 19.84 -4.30
CA THR A 110 -0.09 20.14 -3.63
C THR A 110 0.38 18.94 -2.81
N VAL A 111 -0.53 18.32 -2.04
CA VAL A 111 -0.26 17.05 -1.31
C VAL A 111 0.21 15.97 -2.28
N GLU A 112 -0.44 15.82 -3.43
CA GLU A 112 -0.01 14.87 -4.47
C GLU A 112 1.41 15.13 -4.96
N GLN A 113 1.73 16.40 -5.26
CA GLN A 113 3.05 16.79 -5.73
C GLN A 113 4.13 16.48 -4.69
N ASP A 114 3.93 16.91 -3.44
CA ASP A 114 4.89 16.69 -2.35
C ASP A 114 5.03 15.18 -2.06
N LEU A 115 3.94 14.41 -2.17
CA LEU A 115 3.96 12.96 -2.03
C LEU A 115 4.77 12.28 -3.14
N ILE A 116 4.54 12.62 -4.41
CA ILE A 116 5.32 12.07 -5.52
C ILE A 116 6.81 12.38 -5.34
N GLN A 117 7.14 13.62 -4.95
CA GLN A 117 8.52 14.03 -4.70
C GLN A 117 9.16 13.19 -3.57
N LEU A 118 8.45 12.99 -2.46
CA LEU A 118 8.88 12.12 -1.36
C LEU A 118 9.14 10.69 -1.84
N LEU A 119 8.18 10.07 -2.51
CA LEU A 119 8.30 8.69 -2.99
C LEU A 119 9.47 8.54 -3.97
N THR A 120 9.61 9.47 -4.93
CA THR A 120 10.74 9.48 -5.87
C THR A 120 12.07 9.61 -5.13
N SER A 121 12.19 10.57 -4.21
CA SER A 121 13.41 10.81 -3.44
C SER A 121 13.84 9.57 -2.66
N VAL A 122 12.90 8.93 -1.94
CA VAL A 122 13.17 7.75 -1.11
C VAL A 122 13.48 6.53 -1.97
N SER A 123 12.75 6.33 -3.07
CA SER A 123 12.89 5.19 -3.97
C SER A 123 14.27 5.09 -4.65
N ASN A 124 15.02 6.20 -4.70
CA ASN A 124 16.40 6.23 -5.17
C ASN A 124 17.39 5.51 -4.25
N PHE A 125 17.01 5.26 -2.98
CA PHE A 125 17.87 4.62 -1.98
C PHE A 125 17.54 3.13 -1.77
N GLY A 126 16.46 2.64 -2.37
CA GLY A 126 16.03 1.25 -2.26
C GLY A 126 14.51 1.05 -2.44
N PRO A 127 14.04 -0.20 -2.37
CA PRO A 127 12.61 -0.51 -2.47
C PRO A 127 11.81 0.15 -1.35
N LEU A 128 10.63 0.68 -1.71
CA LEU A 128 9.71 1.37 -0.83
C LEU A 128 8.37 0.64 -0.79
N PHE A 129 7.93 0.23 0.39
CA PHE A 129 6.64 -0.40 0.63
C PHE A 129 5.67 0.58 1.30
N ILE A 130 4.63 0.96 0.57
CA ILE A 130 3.50 1.73 1.08
C ILE A 130 2.54 0.75 1.76
N VAL A 131 2.33 0.89 3.08
CA VAL A 131 1.47 0.00 3.86
C VAL A 131 0.17 0.69 4.20
N SER A 132 -0.95 0.12 3.76
CA SER A 132 -2.30 0.63 3.96
C SER A 132 -3.14 -0.35 4.78
N GLU A 133 -4.00 0.20 5.64
CA GLU A 133 -4.98 -0.58 6.40
C GLU A 133 -6.25 -0.89 5.59
N GLU A 134 -6.37 -0.28 4.42
CA GLU A 134 -7.40 -0.55 3.43
C GLU A 134 -6.87 -1.52 2.37
N SER A 135 -7.77 -2.13 1.59
CA SER A 135 -7.35 -3.00 0.49
C SER A 135 -6.60 -2.23 -0.60
N VAL A 136 -5.72 -2.92 -1.33
CA VAL A 136 -4.96 -2.32 -2.45
C VAL A 136 -5.91 -1.74 -3.50
N GLN A 137 -7.04 -2.41 -3.77
CA GLN A 137 -8.06 -1.93 -4.70
C GLN A 137 -8.67 -0.60 -4.25
N PHE A 138 -8.89 -0.43 -2.94
CA PHE A 138 -9.41 0.84 -2.43
C PHE A 138 -8.36 1.96 -2.50
N VAL A 139 -7.10 1.65 -2.17
CA VAL A 139 -5.99 2.62 -2.31
C VAL A 139 -5.88 3.07 -3.77
N GLU A 140 -5.93 2.14 -4.72
CA GLU A 140 -5.92 2.45 -6.15
C GLU A 140 -7.10 3.33 -6.58
N ALA A 141 -8.31 2.97 -6.19
CA ALA A 141 -9.50 3.77 -6.49
C ALA A 141 -9.41 5.18 -5.88
N MET A 142 -8.87 5.29 -4.66
CA MET A 142 -8.65 6.57 -3.97
C MET A 142 -7.62 7.42 -4.71
N CYS A 143 -6.48 6.85 -5.12
CA CYS A 143 -5.49 7.53 -5.95
C CYS A 143 -6.11 8.00 -7.26
N LYS A 144 -6.79 7.13 -8.03
CA LYS A 144 -7.46 7.54 -9.29
C LYS A 144 -8.46 8.68 -9.10
N THR A 145 -9.06 8.80 -7.91
CA THR A 145 -10.07 9.82 -7.61
C THR A 145 -9.48 11.15 -7.18
N PHE A 146 -8.48 11.15 -6.30
CA PHE A 146 -7.94 12.35 -5.66
C PHE A 146 -6.50 12.68 -6.05
N PHE A 147 -5.74 11.69 -6.49
CA PHE A 147 -4.31 11.76 -6.80
C PHE A 147 -4.01 11.04 -8.14
N PRO A 148 -4.54 11.55 -9.26
CA PRO A 148 -4.46 10.86 -10.56
C PRO A 148 -3.04 10.75 -11.12
N ARG A 149 -2.14 11.70 -10.84
CA ARG A 149 -0.72 11.62 -11.22
C ARG A 149 -0.02 10.52 -10.43
N LEU A 150 -0.30 10.43 -9.12
CA LEU A 150 0.25 9.37 -8.28
C LEU A 150 -0.26 8.00 -8.76
N ALA A 151 -1.56 7.91 -9.10
CA ALA A 151 -2.13 6.68 -9.65
C ALA A 151 -1.40 6.24 -10.92
N TYR A 152 -1.13 7.17 -11.83
CA TYR A 152 -0.33 6.90 -13.02
C TYR A 152 1.07 6.40 -12.64
N CYS A 153 1.79 7.12 -11.76
CA CYS A 153 3.14 6.75 -11.36
C CYS A 153 3.23 5.35 -10.74
N LEU A 154 2.30 4.99 -9.83
CA LEU A 154 2.28 3.70 -9.14
C LEU A 154 1.78 2.54 -10.02
N SER A 155 1.02 2.81 -11.09
CA SER A 155 0.52 1.78 -12.02
C SER A 155 1.46 1.54 -13.21
N SER A 156 2.45 2.40 -13.40
CA SER A 156 3.34 2.37 -14.54
C SER A 156 4.43 1.33 -14.35
N THR A 157 4.78 0.62 -15.43
CA THR A 157 5.90 -0.32 -15.46
C THR A 157 7.25 0.37 -15.68
N THR A 158 7.26 1.68 -15.93
CA THR A 158 8.48 2.46 -16.23
C THR A 158 8.79 3.53 -15.21
N THR A 159 7.83 3.92 -14.37
CA THR A 159 8.02 4.94 -13.32
C THR A 159 7.75 4.33 -11.96
N MET A 160 8.54 4.69 -10.93
CA MET A 160 8.35 4.20 -9.55
C MET A 160 8.31 2.67 -9.41
N THR A 161 9.10 1.94 -10.22
CA THR A 161 9.13 0.46 -10.22
C THR A 161 9.63 -0.16 -8.92
N SER A 162 10.32 0.62 -8.08
CA SER A 162 10.76 0.23 -6.74
C SER A 162 9.74 0.56 -5.63
N VAL A 163 8.59 1.14 -5.97
CA VAL A 163 7.52 1.49 -5.01
C VAL A 163 6.40 0.45 -5.10
N HIS A 164 6.08 -0.16 -3.97
CA HIS A 164 5.11 -1.26 -3.85
C HIS A 164 4.00 -0.89 -2.89
N VAL A 165 2.74 -1.12 -3.26
CA VAL A 165 1.60 -0.89 -2.36
C VAL A 165 1.14 -2.22 -1.75
N VAL A 166 1.10 -2.26 -0.43
CA VAL A 166 0.60 -3.40 0.36
C VAL A 166 -0.62 -2.94 1.15
N GLY A 167 -1.78 -3.52 0.82
CA GLY A 167 -3.04 -3.25 1.50
C GLY A 167 -3.43 -4.39 2.45
N ALA A 168 -4.37 -4.11 3.34
CA ALA A 168 -4.94 -5.12 4.21
C ALA A 168 -5.68 -6.19 3.39
N PRO A 169 -5.53 -7.48 3.73
CA PRO A 169 -6.19 -8.57 3.01
C PRO A 169 -7.70 -8.58 3.24
N SER A 170 -8.14 -8.12 4.41
CA SER A 170 -9.53 -8.02 4.82
C SER A 170 -9.67 -6.94 5.88
N ARG A 171 -10.92 -6.59 6.21
CA ARG A 171 -11.20 -5.67 7.31
C ARG A 171 -10.90 -6.37 8.65
N PHE A 172 -10.01 -5.77 9.44
CA PHE A 172 -9.70 -6.26 10.78
C PHE A 172 -10.92 -6.18 11.72
N GLN A 173 -11.13 -7.25 12.50
CA GLN A 173 -12.18 -7.35 13.50
C GLN A 173 -11.75 -6.74 14.84
N SER A 174 -10.44 -6.64 15.10
CA SER A 174 -9.91 -6.05 16.33
C SER A 174 -8.60 -5.29 16.12
N ALA A 175 -8.26 -4.43 17.09
CA ALA A 175 -6.97 -3.73 17.12
C ALA A 175 -5.79 -4.70 17.28
N ALA A 176 -5.99 -5.82 17.98
CA ALA A 176 -4.97 -6.85 18.19
C ALA A 176 -4.66 -7.61 16.89
N GLU A 177 -5.69 -7.99 16.13
CA GLU A 177 -5.54 -8.64 14.82
C GLU A 177 -4.76 -7.74 13.85
N LYS A 178 -5.12 -6.46 13.80
CA LYS A 178 -4.43 -5.45 13.01
C LYS A 178 -2.96 -5.29 13.43
N ALA A 179 -2.70 -5.24 14.73
CA ALA A 179 -1.33 -5.16 15.25
C ALA A 179 -0.50 -6.38 14.85
N ALA A 180 -1.07 -7.59 15.00
CA ALA A 180 -0.43 -8.83 14.59
C ALA A 180 -0.15 -8.86 13.07
N TRP A 181 -1.10 -8.43 12.25
CA TRP A 181 -0.90 -8.31 10.80
C TRP A 181 0.26 -7.38 10.45
N ARG A 182 0.34 -6.19 11.07
CA ARG A 182 1.44 -5.24 10.84
C ARG A 182 2.81 -5.82 11.22
N VAL A 183 2.91 -6.49 12.37
CA VAL A 183 4.13 -7.18 12.80
C VAL A 183 4.54 -8.27 11.79
N ASN A 184 3.59 -9.15 11.44
CA ASN A 184 3.83 -10.25 10.50
C ASN A 184 4.21 -9.74 9.10
N LEU A 185 3.58 -8.65 8.64
CA LEU A 185 3.93 -8.01 7.38
C LEU A 185 5.39 -7.55 7.41
N LEU A 186 5.79 -6.80 8.45
CA LEU A 186 7.15 -6.26 8.52
C LEU A 186 8.21 -7.37 8.58
N GLN A 187 7.95 -8.42 9.35
CA GLN A 187 8.82 -9.60 9.40
C GLN A 187 8.90 -10.32 8.05
N SER A 188 7.78 -10.49 7.35
CA SER A 188 7.74 -11.15 6.04
C SER A 188 8.40 -10.29 4.95
N LEU A 189 8.32 -8.97 5.04
CA LEU A 189 9.08 -8.07 4.14
C LEU A 189 10.58 -8.30 4.30
N CYS A 190 11.08 -8.34 5.54
CA CYS A 190 12.49 -8.55 5.84
C CYS A 190 12.99 -9.93 5.40
N ARG A 191 12.19 -10.98 5.63
CA ARG A 191 12.57 -12.37 5.34
C ARG A 191 12.42 -12.73 3.86
N ASP A 192 11.28 -12.38 3.26
CA ASP A 192 10.83 -12.99 2.00
C ASP A 192 10.98 -12.03 0.82
N ARG A 193 10.65 -10.74 1.01
CA ARG A 193 10.56 -9.79 -0.11
C ARG A 193 11.87 -9.08 -0.44
N LEU A 194 12.75 -8.91 0.54
CA LEU A 194 14.04 -8.25 0.31
C LEU A 194 15.09 -9.21 -0.25
N PHE A 195 15.05 -10.48 0.12
CA PHE A 195 16.06 -11.48 -0.27
C PHE A 195 15.53 -12.51 -1.30
N GLY A 196 14.42 -12.21 -1.97
CA GLY A 196 13.72 -13.00 -2.99
C GLY A 196 14.08 -14.48 -3.08
N ALA A 197 13.51 -15.28 -2.17
CA ALA A 197 13.67 -16.74 -2.10
C ALA A 197 15.09 -17.28 -1.82
N ALA A 198 16.07 -16.41 -1.48
CA ALA A 198 17.38 -16.79 -0.95
C ALA A 198 17.52 -16.45 0.55
N PRO A 199 16.69 -17.02 1.45
CA PRO A 199 16.68 -16.67 2.88
C PRO A 199 18.01 -16.97 3.58
N GLN A 200 18.85 -17.83 2.99
CA GLN A 200 20.18 -18.13 3.54
C GLN A 200 21.11 -16.91 3.52
N ARG A 201 20.94 -15.98 2.57
CA ARG A 201 21.72 -14.72 2.50
C ARG A 201 21.46 -13.82 3.71
N LEU A 202 20.28 -13.93 4.32
CA LEU A 202 19.90 -13.16 5.51
C LEU A 202 20.78 -13.50 6.72
N MET A 203 21.34 -14.71 6.75
CA MET A 203 22.21 -15.20 7.82
C MET A 203 23.70 -14.94 7.54
N ASP A 204 24.04 -14.33 6.41
CA ASP A 204 25.40 -13.91 6.11
C ASP A 204 25.65 -12.49 6.68
N PRO A 205 26.71 -12.26 7.47
CA PRO A 205 26.98 -10.94 8.07
C PRO A 205 27.24 -9.81 7.07
N THR A 206 27.63 -10.14 5.84
CA THR A 206 27.98 -9.16 4.81
C THR A 206 26.85 -8.99 3.81
N ALA A 207 26.34 -10.11 3.27
CA ALA A 207 25.27 -10.11 2.27
C ALA A 207 23.89 -9.90 2.89
N GLY A 208 23.70 -10.26 4.15
CA GLY A 208 22.44 -10.12 4.90
C GLY A 208 22.28 -8.78 5.62
N ARG A 209 23.28 -7.90 5.56
CA ARG A 209 23.25 -6.58 6.22
C ARG A 209 22.52 -5.56 5.35
N PHE A 210 21.44 -4.98 5.87
CA PHE A 210 20.66 -3.94 5.21
C PHE A 210 20.00 -2.99 6.22
N GLY A 211 19.74 -1.76 5.81
CA GLY A 211 18.96 -0.79 6.57
C GLY A 211 17.47 -0.94 6.31
N LEU A 212 16.67 -0.93 7.37
CA LEU A 212 15.21 -0.89 7.27
C LEU A 212 14.72 0.42 7.88
N VAL A 213 14.09 1.28 7.09
CA VAL A 213 13.51 2.54 7.56
C VAL A 213 12.00 2.45 7.60
N VAL A 214 11.40 2.50 8.79
CA VAL A 214 9.95 2.44 9.00
C VAL A 214 9.42 3.81 9.42
N VAL A 215 8.56 4.41 8.60
CA VAL A 215 7.87 5.68 8.90
C VAL A 215 6.40 5.38 9.18
N SER A 216 5.97 5.58 10.42
CA SER A 216 4.64 5.19 10.85
C SER A 216 4.07 6.08 11.95
N PRO A 217 2.75 6.32 11.99
CA PRO A 217 2.10 6.93 13.14
C PRO A 217 1.77 5.92 14.25
N HIS A 218 2.03 4.62 14.04
CA HIS A 218 1.66 3.55 14.96
C HIS A 218 2.85 3.08 15.79
N GLN A 219 2.74 3.18 17.11
CA GLN A 219 3.76 2.67 18.04
C GLN A 219 4.06 1.18 17.82
N THR A 220 3.06 0.40 17.41
CA THR A 220 3.21 -1.02 17.08
C THR A 220 4.23 -1.25 15.96
N ASP A 221 4.24 -0.42 14.92
CA ASP A 221 5.20 -0.59 13.81
C ASP A 221 6.62 -0.21 14.25
N ILE A 222 6.75 0.79 15.12
CA ILE A 222 8.03 1.23 15.68
C ILE A 222 8.63 0.10 16.53
N ALA A 223 7.82 -0.51 17.40
CA ALA A 223 8.23 -1.67 18.18
C ALA A 223 8.56 -2.87 17.28
N ALA A 224 7.72 -3.15 16.28
CA ALA A 224 7.95 -4.24 15.32
C ALA A 224 9.24 -4.06 14.52
N CYS A 225 9.57 -2.81 14.15
CA CYS A 225 10.80 -2.45 13.46
C CYS A 225 12.02 -2.81 14.32
N GLY A 226 12.00 -2.41 15.60
CA GLY A 226 13.04 -2.76 16.55
C GLY A 226 13.20 -4.28 16.74
N ASP A 227 12.12 -5.06 16.56
CA ASP A 227 12.10 -6.52 16.71
C ASP A 227 12.47 -7.30 15.43
N THR A 228 12.73 -6.62 14.31
CA THR A 228 13.04 -7.30 13.03
C THR A 228 14.33 -8.12 13.08
N TYR A 229 15.26 -7.81 13.99
CA TYR A 229 16.48 -8.62 14.21
C TYR A 229 16.19 -10.09 14.53
N LYS A 230 15.00 -10.39 15.09
CA LYS A 230 14.57 -11.76 15.40
C LYS A 230 14.41 -12.63 14.15
N VAL A 231 14.10 -12.01 13.01
CA VAL A 231 13.96 -12.70 11.71
C VAL A 231 15.10 -12.38 10.76
N ALA A 232 15.77 -11.24 10.92
CA ALA A 232 16.85 -10.73 10.09
C ALA A 232 18.02 -10.23 10.95
N PRO A 233 18.96 -11.09 11.39
CA PRO A 233 19.92 -10.77 12.45
C PRO A 233 20.83 -9.56 12.17
N PHE A 234 21.10 -9.27 10.90
CA PHE A 234 21.98 -8.16 10.47
C PHE A 234 21.23 -6.92 9.99
N VAL A 235 19.93 -6.83 10.26
CA VAL A 235 19.14 -5.64 9.95
C VAL A 235 19.57 -4.45 10.81
N VAL A 236 19.73 -3.28 10.17
CA VAL A 236 19.90 -2.00 10.83
C VAL A 236 18.53 -1.32 10.87
N ALA A 237 17.81 -1.51 11.97
CA ALA A 237 16.45 -1.03 12.15
C ALA A 237 16.41 0.48 12.48
N LYS A 238 15.73 1.26 11.64
CA LYS A 238 15.58 2.70 11.75
C LYS A 238 14.09 3.02 11.74
N SER A 239 13.63 3.83 12.68
CA SER A 239 12.20 4.14 12.78
C SER A 239 11.94 5.62 12.99
N VAL A 240 10.88 6.10 12.35
CA VAL A 240 10.38 7.47 12.42
C VAL A 240 8.92 7.41 12.87
N HIS A 241 8.68 7.76 14.12
CA HIS A 241 7.36 7.80 14.71
C HIS A 241 6.71 9.16 14.48
N VAL A 242 5.65 9.21 13.68
CA VAL A 242 4.92 10.45 13.38
C VAL A 242 3.74 10.59 14.35
N GLN A 243 3.91 11.31 15.46
CA GLN A 243 2.93 11.32 16.56
C GLN A 243 1.67 12.14 16.24
N ASN A 244 1.85 13.30 15.61
CA ASN A 244 0.76 14.25 15.35
C ASN A 244 0.14 14.11 13.96
N ALA A 245 0.56 13.12 13.17
CA ALA A 245 0.06 12.79 11.84
C ALA A 245 -1.46 12.89 11.69
N ARG A 246 -2.21 12.42 12.71
CA ARG A 246 -3.68 12.34 12.69
C ARG A 246 -4.39 13.68 12.91
N ASN A 247 -3.69 14.72 13.34
CA ASN A 247 -4.30 15.99 13.71
C ASN A 247 -3.84 17.15 12.82
N LEU A 248 -3.03 16.86 11.79
CA LEU A 248 -2.56 17.86 10.85
C LEU A 248 -3.71 18.41 10.01
N THR A 249 -3.76 19.73 9.88
CA THR A 249 -4.49 20.41 8.81
C THR A 249 -3.88 20.06 7.45
N LEU A 250 -4.60 20.33 6.36
CA LEU A 250 -4.06 20.06 5.02
C LEU A 250 -2.77 20.86 4.72
N GLY A 251 -2.65 22.10 5.22
CA GLY A 251 -1.45 22.91 5.04
C GLY A 251 -0.27 22.41 5.87
N GLU A 252 -0.50 21.92 7.08
CA GLU A 252 0.55 21.27 7.87
C GLU A 252 0.94 19.93 7.26
N PHE A 253 0.02 19.25 6.58
CA PHE A 253 0.28 17.98 5.92
C PHE A 253 1.26 18.11 4.74
N THR A 254 1.20 19.20 3.95
CA THR A 254 2.17 19.44 2.89
C THR A 254 3.57 19.71 3.46
N LEU A 255 3.67 20.50 4.53
CA LEU A 255 4.93 20.69 5.26
C LEU A 255 5.46 19.36 5.81
N HIS A 256 4.59 18.53 6.38
CA HIS A 256 4.95 17.19 6.87
C HIS A 256 5.57 16.32 5.78
N LEU A 257 4.97 16.26 4.58
CA LEU A 257 5.53 15.50 3.46
C LEU A 257 6.91 16.01 3.02
N ARG A 258 7.12 17.33 3.00
CA ARG A 258 8.42 17.93 2.67
C ARG A 258 9.48 17.60 3.72
N THR A 259 9.13 17.70 5.00
CA THR A 259 10.03 17.30 6.10
C THR A 259 10.43 15.83 5.98
N LEU A 260 9.48 14.94 5.64
CA LEU A 260 9.82 13.54 5.37
C LEU A 260 10.71 13.39 4.13
N ALA A 261 10.48 14.17 3.07
CA ALA A 261 11.27 14.10 1.83
C ALA A 261 12.72 14.53 2.03
N GLU A 262 13.00 15.40 3.01
CA GLU A 262 14.34 15.79 3.41
C GLU A 262 14.96 14.80 4.40
N TYR A 263 14.18 14.33 5.38
CA TYR A 263 14.68 13.53 6.49
C TYR A 263 14.91 12.06 6.14
N VAL A 264 13.95 11.41 5.47
CA VAL A 264 14.01 9.95 5.20
C VAL A 264 15.23 9.57 4.34
N PRO A 265 15.61 10.34 3.30
CA PRO A 265 16.87 10.09 2.58
C PRO A 265 18.12 10.19 3.45
N GLN A 266 18.13 11.10 4.44
CA GLN A 266 19.27 11.25 5.37
C GLN A 266 19.40 10.08 6.34
N ALA A 267 18.30 9.34 6.58
CA ALA A 267 18.34 8.09 7.35
C ALA A 267 19.04 6.95 6.59
N ALA A 268 19.03 6.95 5.26
CA ALA A 268 19.58 5.88 4.43
C ALA A 268 21.10 5.62 4.67
N PRO A 269 21.98 6.64 4.68
CA PRO A 269 23.42 6.43 4.91
C PRO A 269 23.81 6.11 6.36
N CYS A 270 22.89 6.19 7.34
CA CYS A 270 23.22 5.86 8.72
C CYS A 270 23.47 4.36 8.89
N ASP A 271 24.62 3.99 9.47
CA ASP A 271 24.99 2.58 9.66
C ASP A 271 24.54 1.98 11.01
N SER A 272 23.86 2.79 11.83
CA SER A 272 23.35 2.43 13.15
C SER A 272 21.83 2.48 13.23
N SER A 273 21.27 1.61 14.07
CA SER A 273 19.85 1.63 14.40
C SER A 273 19.47 2.88 15.19
N PHE A 274 18.29 3.43 14.95
CA PHE A 274 17.74 4.54 15.73
C PHE A 274 16.22 4.58 15.70
N ALA A 275 15.63 5.28 16.66
CA ALA A 275 14.21 5.60 16.69
C ALA A 275 14.05 7.09 17.01
N ILE A 276 13.38 7.82 16.13
CA ILE A 276 13.11 9.24 16.32
C ILE A 276 11.60 9.52 16.28
N GLN A 277 11.22 10.64 16.88
CA GLN A 277 9.83 11.11 16.93
C GLN A 277 9.72 12.43 16.17
N LEU A 278 8.71 12.53 15.31
CA LEU A 278 8.34 13.73 14.53
C LEU A 278 6.88 14.13 14.82
#